data_AF-A0A840BIF2-F1
#
_entry.id   AF-A0A840BIF2-F1
#
_cell.length_a   1.000
_cell.length_b   1.000
_cell.length_c   1.000
_cell.angle_alpha   90.00
_cell.angle_beta   90.00
_cell.angle_gamma   90.00
#
_symmetry.space_group_name_H-M   'P 1'
#
loop_
_entity.id
_entity.type
_entity.pdbx_description
1 polymer ?
#
loop_
_entity_poly.entity_id
_entity_poly.type
_entity_poly.pdbx_seq_one_letter_code
_entity_poly.pdbx_strand_id
1 'polypeptide(L)'
;MTRKAESKMPGRGRPEKLDEELARKIVRLIEVMPDMDVEVSWANVIALIKKKFDVDLGRRVLSMKQWGGQPLIAQAFDRAKDVQKTLRAQGKTRRHSTAPRAVLQQRLETEIAKRKAAERRIEEMALQTYDKLDTLRWTRFDLRKEAQALGGPEGAQS
;
A
#
# COMPACT_ATOMS: atom_id res chain seq x y z
N MET A 1 26.63 33.06 -38.34
CA MET A 1 27.62 32.71 -37.30
C MET A 1 27.40 33.61 -36.10
N THR A 2 26.78 33.11 -35.03
CA THR A 2 26.64 33.81 -33.75
C THR A 2 26.81 32.79 -32.61
N ARG A 3 27.47 33.25 -31.56
CA ARG A 3 28.38 32.48 -30.71
C ARG A 3 27.66 31.63 -29.65
N LYS A 4 28.26 30.48 -29.38
CA LYS A 4 28.12 29.57 -28.22
C LYS A 4 27.43 30.20 -27.01
N ALA A 5 26.29 29.63 -26.61
CA ALA A 5 25.81 29.69 -25.24
C ALA A 5 26.51 28.57 -24.44
N GLU A 6 27.48 28.96 -23.61
CA GLU A 6 28.17 28.07 -22.69
C GLU A 6 27.18 27.58 -21.61
N SER A 7 26.94 26.27 -21.60
CA SER A 7 26.31 25.58 -20.48
C SER A 7 27.28 25.59 -19.29
N LYS A 8 27.10 26.58 -18.42
CA LYS A 8 27.85 26.67 -17.16
C LYS A 8 27.37 25.55 -16.21
N MET A 9 28.07 24.43 -16.24
CA MET A 9 28.01 23.40 -15.18
C MET A 9 28.33 24.07 -13.82
N PRO A 10 27.49 23.94 -12.78
CA PRO A 10 27.87 24.39 -11.45
C PRO A 10 28.84 23.38 -10.81
N GLY A 11 29.96 23.91 -10.34
CA GLY A 11 31.07 23.15 -9.76
C GLY A 11 30.70 22.38 -8.49
N ARG A 12 31.46 21.31 -8.25
CA ARG A 12 31.45 20.50 -7.03
C ARG A 12 31.80 21.37 -5.81
N GLY A 13 30.91 21.44 -4.82
CA GLY A 13 31.18 22.12 -3.55
C GLY A 13 30.03 21.97 -2.56
N ARG A 14 30.23 21.12 -1.55
CA ARG A 14 29.30 20.76 -0.44
C ARG A 14 28.02 20.04 -0.92
N PRO A 15 27.62 18.88 -0.35
CA PRO A 15 26.33 18.28 -0.72
C PRO A 15 25.24 19.32 -0.46
N GLU A 16 24.44 19.64 -1.47
CA GLU A 16 23.30 20.52 -1.30
C GLU A 16 22.41 19.89 -0.22
N LYS A 17 22.13 20.63 0.86
CA LYS A 17 21.24 20.12 1.92
C LYS A 17 19.82 19.81 1.42
N LEU A 18 19.47 20.29 0.23
CA LEU A 18 18.15 20.15 -0.37
C LEU A 18 18.30 19.87 -1.87
N ASP A 19 18.51 18.61 -2.22
CA ASP A 19 18.51 18.12 -3.60
C ASP A 19 17.10 18.10 -4.19
N GLU A 20 16.99 18.04 -5.52
CA GLU A 20 15.68 17.99 -6.20
C GLU A 20 14.88 16.73 -5.81
N GLU A 21 15.54 15.58 -5.66
CA GLU A 21 14.87 14.35 -5.24
C GLU A 21 14.28 14.47 -3.83
N LEU A 22 15.03 15.08 -2.91
CA LEU A 22 14.55 15.35 -1.56
C LEU A 22 13.40 16.37 -1.59
N ALA A 23 13.49 17.40 -2.43
CA ALA A 23 12.40 18.35 -2.62
C ALA A 23 11.11 17.67 -3.10
N ARG A 24 11.18 16.74 -4.07
CA ARG A 24 10.02 15.96 -4.51
C ARG A 24 9.44 15.07 -3.41
N LYS A 25 10.28 14.47 -2.56
CA LYS A 25 9.83 13.72 -1.37
C LYS A 25 9.13 14.62 -0.35
N ILE A 26 9.65 15.83 -0.15
CA ILE A 26 9.05 16.85 0.72
C ILE A 26 7.71 17.32 0.17
N VAL A 27 7.58 17.53 -1.15
CA VAL A 27 6.30 17.88 -1.80
C VAL A 27 5.24 16.82 -1.48
N ARG A 28 5.53 15.54 -1.72
CA ARG A 28 4.60 14.44 -1.41
C ARG A 28 4.22 14.40 0.07
N LEU A 29 5.17 14.71 0.96
CA LEU A 29 4.91 14.78 2.39
C LEU A 29 3.92 15.89 2.73
N ILE A 30 4.11 17.07 2.14
CA ILE A 30 3.24 18.25 2.35
C ILE A 30 1.83 18.00 1.80
N GLU A 31 1.72 17.39 0.62
CA GLU A 31 0.43 17.08 -0.02
C GLU A 31 -0.45 16.16 0.83
N VAL A 32 0.14 15.27 1.64
CA VAL A 32 -0.59 14.31 2.49
C VAL A 32 -0.90 14.89 3.89
N MET A 33 -0.30 16.02 4.27
CA MET A 33 -0.56 16.64 5.59
C MET A 33 -2.04 16.94 5.88
N PRO A 34 -2.83 17.47 4.93
CA PRO A 34 -4.26 17.72 5.15
C PRO A 34 -5.04 16.44 5.50
N ASP A 35 -4.65 15.30 4.93
CA ASP A 35 -5.30 14.00 5.19
C ASP A 35 -4.90 13.40 6.55
N MET A 36 -3.70 13.74 7.04
CA MET A 36 -3.20 13.33 8.35
C MET A 36 -3.80 14.14 9.52
N ASP A 37 -4.72 15.07 9.24
CA ASP A 37 -5.27 16.03 10.20
C ASP A 37 -4.17 16.88 10.90
N VAL A 38 -3.01 17.02 10.25
CA VAL A 38 -1.92 17.87 10.71
C VAL A 38 -2.11 19.26 10.13
N GLU A 39 -2.00 20.30 10.95
CA GLU A 39 -2.05 21.66 10.45
C GLU A 39 -0.92 21.93 9.45
N VAL A 40 -1.27 22.46 8.28
CA VAL A 40 -0.30 22.84 7.24
C VAL A 40 0.34 24.16 7.66
N SER A 41 1.43 24.03 8.43
CA SER A 41 2.25 25.13 8.90
C SER A 41 3.73 24.85 8.63
N TRP A 42 4.53 25.90 8.42
CA TRP A 42 5.97 25.73 8.20
C TRP A 42 6.68 25.07 9.37
N ALA A 43 6.23 25.30 10.61
CA ALA A 43 6.76 24.63 11.79
C ALA A 43 6.55 23.11 11.72
N ASN A 44 5.33 22.68 11.35
CA ASN A 44 4.99 21.26 11.22
C ASN A 44 5.72 20.61 10.04
N VAL A 45 5.85 21.32 8.91
CA VAL A 45 6.62 20.86 7.76
C VAL A 45 8.08 20.60 8.16
N ILE A 46 8.73 21.55 8.83
CA ILE A 46 10.12 21.42 9.28
C ILE A 46 10.27 20.25 10.28
N ALA A 47 9.35 20.14 11.24
CA ALA A 47 9.36 19.05 12.23
C ALA A 47 9.22 17.67 11.55
N LEU A 48 8.32 17.54 10.57
CA LEU A 48 8.11 16.30 9.83
C LEU A 48 9.30 15.96 8.92
N ILE A 49 9.92 16.96 8.29
CA ILE A 49 11.13 16.78 7.48
C ILE A 49 12.27 16.27 8.35
N LYS A 50 12.51 16.92 9.50
CA LYS A 50 13.52 16.48 10.47
C LYS A 50 13.27 15.06 10.94
N LYS A 51 12.02 14.72 11.25
CA LYS A 51 11.64 13.37 11.69
C LYS A 51 11.81 12.30 10.60
N LYS A 52 11.47 12.60 9.35
CA LYS A 52 11.44 11.59 8.26
C LYS A 52 12.74 11.48 7.48
N PHE A 53 13.49 12.57 7.36
CA PHE A 53 14.67 12.65 6.49
C PHE A 53 15.95 12.98 7.26
N ASP A 54 15.86 13.25 8.58
CA ASP A 54 16.98 13.65 9.44
C ASP A 54 17.75 14.87 8.91
N VAL A 55 17.04 15.75 8.19
CA VAL A 55 17.60 17.00 7.65
C VAL A 55 16.97 18.19 8.34
N ASP A 56 17.81 19.07 8.88
CA ASP A 56 17.37 20.34 9.44
C ASP A 56 17.37 21.43 8.35
N LEU A 57 16.18 21.72 7.82
CA LEU A 57 15.94 22.71 6.77
C LEU A 57 15.10 23.86 7.31
N GLY A 58 15.60 25.08 7.17
CA GLY A 58 14.86 26.28 7.54
C GLY A 58 13.79 26.65 6.53
N ARG A 59 12.71 27.32 7.00
CA ARG A 59 11.61 27.84 6.17
C ARG A 59 12.12 28.61 4.94
N ARG A 60 13.11 29.48 5.12
CA ARG A 60 13.68 30.31 4.03
C ARG A 60 14.19 29.46 2.87
N VAL A 61 14.84 28.34 3.17
CA VAL A 61 15.36 27.41 2.15
C VAL A 61 14.20 26.71 1.45
N LEU A 62 13.24 26.20 2.22
CA LEU A 62 12.07 25.50 1.67
C LEU A 62 11.17 26.40 0.81
N SER A 63 11.03 27.69 1.15
CA SER A 63 10.15 28.61 0.42
C SER A 63 10.81 29.26 -0.79
N MET A 64 12.12 29.52 -0.75
CA MET A 64 12.81 30.28 -1.80
C MET A 64 13.48 29.39 -2.85
N LYS A 65 13.78 28.12 -2.54
CA LYS A 65 14.50 27.27 -3.50
C LYS A 65 13.59 26.91 -4.68
N GLN A 66 14.13 27.11 -5.88
CA GLN A 66 13.45 26.89 -7.14
C GLN A 66 14.24 25.88 -7.98
N TRP A 67 13.52 25.06 -8.72
CA TRP A 67 14.08 24.19 -9.74
C TRP A 67 13.37 24.50 -11.06
N GLY A 68 14.13 24.75 -12.12
CA GLY A 68 13.57 25.18 -13.40
C GLY A 68 12.71 26.46 -13.34
N GLY A 69 13.01 27.36 -12.40
CA GLY A 69 12.24 28.60 -12.17
C GLY A 69 10.92 28.43 -11.41
N GLN A 70 10.62 27.22 -10.92
CA GLN A 70 9.39 26.94 -10.17
C GLN A 70 9.70 26.63 -8.70
N PRO A 71 9.05 27.30 -7.73
CA PRO A 71 9.21 27.01 -6.30
C PRO A 71 8.34 25.81 -5.89
N LEU A 72 8.81 24.59 -6.17
CA LEU A 72 8.07 23.34 -5.97
C LEU A 72 7.47 23.20 -4.56
N ILE A 73 8.29 23.38 -3.52
CA ILE A 73 7.88 23.17 -2.12
C ILE A 73 6.90 24.26 -1.68
N ALA A 74 7.11 25.52 -2.08
CA ALA A 74 6.20 26.61 -1.76
C ALA A 74 4.83 26.41 -2.43
N GLN A 75 4.80 26.03 -3.71
CA GLN A 75 3.55 25.72 -4.40
C GLN A 75 2.81 24.54 -3.76
N ALA A 76 3.52 23.48 -3.39
CA ALA A 76 2.93 22.35 -2.68
C ALA A 76 2.35 22.79 -1.33
N PHE A 77 3.05 23.66 -0.61
CA PHE A 77 2.57 24.23 0.65
C PHE A 77 1.28 25.02 0.47
N ASP A 78 1.23 25.92 -0.50
CA ASP A 78 0.05 26.75 -0.76
C ASP A 78 -1.15 25.89 -1.19
N ARG A 79 -0.93 24.91 -2.09
CA ARG A 79 -1.96 23.93 -2.48
C ARG A 79 -2.48 23.14 -1.28
N ALA A 80 -1.58 22.61 -0.45
CA ALA A 80 -1.98 21.86 0.75
C ALA A 80 -2.76 22.74 1.73
N LYS A 81 -2.43 24.04 1.82
CA LYS A 81 -3.15 25.00 2.64
C LYS A 81 -4.56 25.26 2.11
N ASP A 82 -4.72 25.38 0.79
CA ASP A 82 -6.03 25.53 0.14
C ASP A 82 -6.88 24.27 0.32
N VAL A 83 -6.29 23.08 0.19
CA VAL A 83 -6.94 21.81 0.48
C VAL A 83 -7.38 21.76 1.95
N GLN A 84 -6.52 22.10 2.89
CA GLN A 84 -6.89 22.12 4.31
C GLN A 84 -8.00 23.15 4.60
N LYS A 85 -8.00 24.30 3.93
CA LYS A 85 -9.05 25.31 4.05
C LYS A 85 -10.39 24.80 3.50
N THR A 86 -10.38 24.14 2.35
CA THR A 86 -11.59 23.54 1.76
C THR A 86 -12.11 22.38 2.61
N LEU A 87 -11.23 21.51 3.14
CA LEU A 87 -11.60 20.45 4.09
C LEU A 87 -12.20 21.02 5.40
N ARG A 88 -11.63 22.12 5.91
CA ARG A 88 -12.16 22.88 7.06
C ARG A 88 -13.54 23.44 6.77
N ALA A 89 -13.74 24.06 5.61
CA ALA A 89 -15.03 24.59 5.18
C ALA A 89 -16.09 23.49 4.99
N GLN A 90 -15.69 22.31 4.50
CA GLN A 90 -16.54 21.13 4.37
C GLN A 90 -16.86 20.44 5.71
N GLY A 91 -16.37 20.97 6.85
CA GLY A 91 -16.61 20.39 8.18
C GLY A 91 -15.86 19.08 8.45
N LYS A 92 -14.90 18.69 7.60
CA LYS A 92 -14.14 17.42 7.73
C LYS A 92 -13.01 17.48 8.76
N THR A 93 -12.62 18.66 9.24
CA THR A 93 -11.43 18.85 10.09
C THR A 93 -11.74 19.33 11.50
N ARG A 94 -12.94 19.07 12.03
CA ARG A 94 -13.20 19.31 13.45
C ARG A 94 -13.90 18.09 14.02
N ARG A 95 -13.20 17.51 15.00
CA ARG A 95 -13.63 16.44 15.89
C ARG A 95 -13.29 15.08 15.31
N HIS A 96 -12.33 14.42 15.94
CA HIS A 96 -12.14 12.98 15.99
C HIS A 96 -13.25 12.21 15.28
N SER A 97 -13.09 12.04 13.96
CA SER A 97 -14.02 11.27 13.18
C SER A 97 -13.58 9.82 13.32
N THR A 98 -13.91 9.24 14.48
CA THR A 98 -13.87 7.79 14.67
C THR A 98 -14.80 7.12 13.64
N ALA A 99 -15.75 7.85 13.06
CA ALA A 99 -16.70 7.38 12.04
C ALA A 99 -16.05 6.79 10.76
N PRO A 100 -15.19 7.50 9.98
CA PRO A 100 -14.52 6.93 8.80
C PRO A 100 -13.56 5.80 9.16
N ARG A 101 -12.86 5.89 10.30
CA ARG A 101 -12.01 4.78 10.79
C ARG A 101 -12.85 3.56 11.17
N ALA A 102 -13.97 3.75 11.85
CA ALA A 102 -14.90 2.69 12.22
C ALA A 102 -15.57 2.07 10.99
N VAL A 103 -15.93 2.87 9.98
CA VAL A 103 -16.46 2.35 8.71
C VAL A 103 -15.40 1.51 7.99
N LEU A 104 -14.14 1.94 7.97
CA LEU A 104 -13.04 1.15 7.39
C LEU A 104 -12.77 -0.13 8.21
N GLN A 105 -12.83 -0.07 9.54
CA GLN A 105 -12.68 -1.24 10.42
C GLN A 105 -13.82 -2.24 10.22
N GLN A 106 -15.07 -1.77 10.17
CA GLN A 106 -16.23 -2.62 9.88
C GLN A 106 -16.10 -3.28 8.51
N ARG A 107 -15.70 -2.54 7.47
CA ARG A 107 -15.44 -3.13 6.14
C ARG A 107 -14.34 -4.19 6.21
N LEU A 108 -13.25 -3.90 6.90
CA LEU A 108 -12.15 -4.84 7.09
C LEU A 108 -12.62 -6.11 7.82
N GLU A 109 -13.41 -5.99 8.88
CA GLU A 109 -14.01 -7.11 9.61
C GLU A 109 -14.95 -7.93 8.72
N THR A 110 -15.81 -7.28 7.93
CA THR A 110 -16.71 -7.98 7.00
C THR A 110 -15.94 -8.76 5.93
N GLU A 111 -14.86 -8.19 5.40
CA GLU A 111 -14.02 -8.86 4.40
C GLU A 111 -13.21 -10.00 5.03
N ILE A 112 -12.72 -9.85 6.26
CA ILE A 112 -12.08 -10.94 7.01
C ILE A 112 -13.08 -12.09 7.25
N ALA A 113 -14.33 -11.78 7.61
CA ALA A 113 -15.36 -12.78 7.81
C ALA A 113 -15.70 -13.54 6.51
N LYS A 114 -15.80 -12.83 5.38
CA LYS A 114 -16.00 -13.45 4.06
C LYS A 114 -14.84 -14.37 3.68
N ARG A 115 -13.60 -13.94 3.90
CA ARG A 115 -12.41 -14.77 3.64
C ARG A 115 -12.44 -16.06 4.46
N LYS A 116 -12.68 -15.96 5.78
CA LYS A 116 -12.80 -17.13 6.65
C LYS A 116 -13.93 -18.07 6.25
N ALA A 117 -15.07 -17.52 5.82
CA ALA A 117 -16.19 -18.34 5.33
C ALA A 117 -15.85 -19.05 4.01
N ALA A 118 -15.10 -18.39 3.12
CA ALA A 118 -14.62 -19.01 1.88
C ALA A 118 -13.60 -20.12 2.16
N GLU A 119 -12.67 -19.91 3.09
CA GLU A 119 -11.70 -20.93 3.54
C GLU A 119 -12.41 -22.17 4.10
N ARG A 120 -13.43 -21.99 4.97
CA ARG A 120 -14.24 -23.12 5.47
C ARG A 120 -14.92 -23.91 4.36
N ARG A 121 -15.45 -23.25 3.34
CA ARG A 121 -16.06 -23.94 2.19
C ARG A 121 -15.04 -24.77 1.42
N ILE A 122 -13.80 -24.28 1.29
CA ILE A 122 -12.71 -25.06 0.67
C ILE A 122 -12.40 -26.29 1.53
N GLU A 123 -12.32 -26.15 2.85
CA GLU A 123 -12.11 -27.26 3.78
C GLU A 123 -13.24 -28.30 3.72
N GLU A 124 -14.50 -27.86 3.71
CA GLU A 124 -15.66 -28.73 3.56
C GLU A 124 -15.64 -29.49 2.22
N MET A 125 -15.34 -28.80 1.12
CA MET A 125 -15.20 -29.45 -0.18
C MET A 125 -14.04 -30.47 -0.17
N ALA A 126 -12.91 -30.15 0.48
CA ALA A 126 -11.79 -31.06 0.60
C ALA A 126 -12.17 -32.34 1.35
N LEU A 127 -12.89 -32.23 2.47
CA LEU A 127 -13.43 -33.37 3.22
C LEU A 127 -14.39 -34.21 2.37
N GLN A 128 -15.34 -33.56 1.68
CA GLN A 128 -16.28 -34.27 0.80
C GLN A 128 -15.55 -35.01 -0.34
N THR A 129 -14.51 -34.41 -0.91
CA THR A 129 -13.70 -35.08 -1.93
C THR A 129 -12.92 -36.24 -1.35
N TYR A 130 -12.40 -36.10 -0.13
CA TYR A 130 -11.69 -37.17 0.58
C TYR A 130 -12.62 -38.37 0.84
N ASP A 131 -13.81 -38.14 1.40
CA ASP A 131 -14.80 -39.19 1.67
C ASP A 131 -15.25 -39.91 0.39
N LYS A 132 -15.44 -39.16 -0.70
CA LYS A 132 -15.76 -39.74 -2.02
C LYS A 132 -14.62 -40.61 -2.54
N LEU A 133 -13.37 -40.18 -2.38
CA LEU A 133 -12.23 -40.97 -2.79
C LEU A 133 -12.06 -42.22 -1.92
N ASP A 134 -12.33 -42.13 -0.62
CA ASP A 134 -12.24 -43.26 0.29
C ASP A 134 -13.31 -44.32 -0.01
N THR A 135 -14.56 -43.92 -0.21
CA THR A 135 -15.64 -44.84 -0.62
C THR A 135 -15.35 -45.53 -1.95
N LEU A 136 -14.82 -44.80 -2.95
CA LEU A 136 -14.37 -45.39 -4.22
C LEU A 136 -13.20 -46.36 -4.05
N ARG A 137 -12.30 -46.08 -3.10
CA ARG A 137 -11.17 -46.97 -2.79
C ARG A 137 -11.66 -48.27 -2.15
N TRP A 138 -12.59 -48.20 -1.19
CA TRP A 138 -13.16 -49.37 -0.53
C TRP A 138 -13.96 -50.24 -1.50
N THR A 139 -14.87 -49.64 -2.27
CA THR A 139 -15.63 -50.37 -3.29
C THR A 139 -14.73 -51.04 -4.33
N ARG A 140 -13.65 -50.39 -4.79
CA ARG A 140 -12.67 -51.02 -5.68
C ARG A 140 -11.93 -52.19 -5.02
N PHE A 141 -11.64 -52.09 -3.73
CA PHE A 141 -10.98 -53.15 -2.97
C PHE A 141 -11.89 -54.37 -2.84
N ASP A 142 -13.16 -54.17 -2.50
CA ASP A 142 -14.15 -55.24 -2.38
C ASP A 142 -14.38 -55.95 -3.71
N LEU A 143 -14.57 -55.19 -4.80
CA LEU A 143 -14.70 -55.74 -6.16
C LEU A 143 -13.46 -56.57 -6.58
N ARG A 144 -12.25 -56.14 -6.20
CA ARG A 144 -11.02 -56.91 -6.47
C ARG A 144 -10.98 -58.21 -5.69
N LYS A 145 -11.40 -58.19 -4.42
CA LYS A 145 -11.46 -59.37 -3.57
C LYS A 145 -12.47 -60.38 -4.11
N GLU A 146 -13.65 -59.91 -4.53
CA GLU A 146 -14.68 -60.75 -5.17
C GLU A 146 -14.19 -61.34 -6.50
N ALA A 147 -13.56 -60.53 -7.36
CA ALA A 147 -12.99 -61.02 -8.62
C ALA A 147 -11.87 -62.07 -8.40
N GLN A 148 -11.05 -61.92 -7.36
CA GLN A 148 -10.03 -62.91 -7.01
C GLN A 148 -10.63 -64.19 -6.43
N ALA A 149 -11.74 -64.09 -5.68
CA ALA A 149 -12.48 -65.24 -5.18
C ALA A 149 -13.22 -66.00 -6.29
N LEU A 150 -13.69 -65.30 -7.32
CA LEU A 150 -14.29 -65.90 -8.53
C LEU A 150 -13.23 -66.42 -9.52
N GLY A 151 -11.99 -65.94 -9.41
CA GLY A 151 -10.90 -66.18 -10.37
C GLY A 151 -9.79 -67.13 -9.91
N GLY A 152 -10.03 -68.06 -8.99
CA GLY A 152 -9.00 -69.05 -8.60
C GLY A 152 -9.55 -70.46 -8.35
N PRO A 153 -8.97 -71.56 -8.89
CA PRO A 153 -7.94 -71.67 -9.94
C PRO A 153 -8.43 -72.53 -11.14
N GLU A 154 -8.69 -71.91 -12.30
CA GLU A 154 -8.74 -72.62 -13.61
C GLU A 154 -7.66 -72.08 -14.56
N GLY A 155 -6.43 -72.01 -14.06
CA GLY A 155 -5.27 -71.55 -14.83
C GLY A 155 -3.97 -72.26 -14.48
N ALA A 156 -4.04 -73.43 -13.83
CA ALA A 156 -2.89 -74.31 -13.64
C ALA A 156 -3.34 -75.76 -13.91
N GLN A 157 -2.76 -76.35 -14.95
CA GLN A 157 -2.95 -77.72 -15.46
C GLN A 157 -4.03 -77.91 -16.54
N SER A 158 -3.68 -77.61 -17.80
CA SER A 158 -3.48 -78.61 -18.86
C SER A 158 -2.82 -77.95 -20.08
#